data_AF-A0A939KFK0-F1
#
_entry.id   AF-A0A939KFK0-F1
#
_cell.length_a   1.000
_cell.length_b   1.000
_cell.length_c   1.000
_cell.angle_alpha   90.00
_cell.angle_beta   90.00
_cell.angle_gamma   90.00
#
_symmetry.space_group_name_H-M   'P 1'
#
loop_
_entity.id
_entity.type
_entity.pdbx_description
1 polymer ?
#
loop_
_entity_poly.entity_id
_entity_poly.type
_entity_poly.pdbx_seq_one_letter_code
_entity_poly.pdbx_strand_id
1 'polypeptide(L)'
;MEKREIQNYIAKRVAKELQENDVVNLGIGLPTLVANFLPEGKNIVFQSENGFVGLGPSPTEEEFDPYITNAGGMPVTILPGGAFFDSALSFGIIRGGHVDLTVLGALQVDEKGNIANYMIPGKMVPGMGGAMDLISGAKKVIVAMEHTAKGNPKILRDCTLPLTARNQVDMIITEMAVIEVTEKGLLVREINPLFSEEEIQKLTEAPLTFSRDLIYMNEDELSDEGVI
;
A
#
# COMPACT_ATOMS: atom_id res chain seq x y z
N MET A 1 -9.97 5.17 17.72
CA MET A 1 -10.44 4.87 16.36
C MET A 1 -10.76 3.39 16.27
N GLU A 2 -11.91 3.04 15.70
CA GLU A 2 -12.22 1.65 15.35
C GLU A 2 -11.32 1.19 14.19
N LYS A 3 -11.18 -0.13 14.03
CA LYS A 3 -10.29 -0.70 13.00
C LYS A 3 -10.59 -0.19 11.58
N ARG A 4 -11.87 -0.06 11.23
CA ARG A 4 -12.29 0.41 9.91
C ARG A 4 -11.93 1.89 9.69
N GLU A 5 -12.07 2.72 10.72
CA GLU A 5 -11.68 4.13 10.68
C GLU A 5 -10.18 4.25 10.44
N ILE A 6 -9.37 3.44 11.14
CA ILE A 6 -7.92 3.36 10.95
C ILE A 6 -7.57 3.00 9.50
N GLN A 7 -8.19 1.96 8.96
CA GLN A 7 -7.92 1.51 7.58
C GLN A 7 -8.30 2.58 6.55
N ASN A 8 -9.46 3.23 6.72
CA ASN A 8 -9.89 4.32 5.85
C ASN A 8 -8.97 5.54 5.97
N TYR A 9 -8.51 5.88 7.17
CA TYR A 9 -7.58 6.99 7.39
C TYR A 9 -6.25 6.76 6.65
N ILE A 10 -5.69 5.55 6.77
CA ILE A 10 -4.46 5.16 6.06
C ILE A 10 -4.71 5.21 4.54
N ALA A 11 -5.78 4.57 4.06
CA ALA A 11 -6.09 4.51 2.63
C ALA A 11 -6.32 5.90 2.01
N LYS A 12 -7.03 6.79 2.71
CA LYS A 12 -7.25 8.18 2.31
C LYS A 12 -5.94 8.94 2.19
N ARG A 13 -4.98 8.72 3.11
CA ARG A 13 -3.66 9.33 3.01
C ARG A 13 -2.84 8.75 1.86
N VAL A 14 -2.84 7.43 1.66
CA VAL A 14 -2.13 6.79 0.55
C VAL A 14 -2.65 7.30 -0.81
N ALA A 15 -3.96 7.55 -0.95
CA ALA A 15 -4.54 8.07 -2.20
C ALA A 15 -3.94 9.42 -2.65
N LYS A 16 -3.40 10.22 -1.72
CA LYS A 16 -2.68 11.47 -2.03
C LYS A 16 -1.32 11.23 -2.71
N GLU A 17 -0.74 10.04 -2.59
CA GLU A 17 0.56 9.70 -3.20
C GLU A 17 0.46 9.35 -4.68
N LEU A 18 -0.69 8.85 -5.13
CA LEU A 18 -0.93 8.51 -6.52
C LEU A 18 -0.93 9.79 -7.36
N GLN A 19 -0.45 9.76 -8.59
CA GLN A 19 -0.40 10.88 -9.53
C GLN A 19 -1.23 10.58 -10.78
N GLU A 20 -1.64 11.64 -11.48
CA GLU A 20 -2.37 11.53 -12.74
C GLU A 20 -1.60 10.67 -13.76
N ASN A 21 -2.28 9.66 -14.33
CA ASN A 21 -1.77 8.65 -15.25
C ASN A 21 -0.80 7.61 -14.66
N ASP A 22 -0.69 7.49 -13.34
CA ASP A 22 0.10 6.40 -12.75
C ASP A 22 -0.48 5.02 -13.12
N VAL A 23 0.42 4.08 -13.42
CA VAL A 23 0.12 2.64 -13.40
C VAL A 23 0.35 2.12 -11.99
N VAL A 24 -0.73 1.72 -11.32
CA VAL A 24 -0.73 1.37 -9.90
C VAL A 24 -1.12 -0.08 -9.68
N ASN A 25 -0.39 -0.80 -8.83
CA ASN A 25 -0.82 -2.09 -8.30
C ASN A 25 -1.16 -1.97 -6.81
N LEU A 26 -2.33 -2.47 -6.42
CA LEU A 26 -2.80 -2.47 -5.03
C LEU A 26 -2.90 -3.89 -4.49
N GLY A 27 -2.17 -4.18 -3.42
CA GLY A 27 -2.28 -5.43 -2.67
C GLY A 27 -3.64 -5.60 -1.99
N ILE A 28 -4.06 -6.84 -1.78
CA ILE A 28 -5.35 -7.17 -1.19
C ILE A 28 -5.48 -6.59 0.24
N GLY A 29 -6.67 -6.09 0.59
CA GLY A 29 -7.03 -5.68 1.95
C GLY A 29 -7.03 -4.17 2.11
N LEU A 30 -6.22 -3.64 3.03
CA LEU A 30 -6.10 -2.19 3.23
C LEU A 30 -5.72 -1.46 1.93
N PRO A 31 -4.72 -1.91 1.13
CA PRO A 31 -4.33 -1.18 -0.08
C PRO A 31 -5.44 -1.09 -1.12
N THR A 32 -6.29 -2.11 -1.28
CA THR A 32 -7.45 -2.03 -2.20
C THR A 32 -8.45 -0.92 -1.84
N LEU A 33 -8.50 -0.47 -0.58
CA LEU A 33 -9.37 0.65 -0.18
C LEU A 33 -8.91 1.99 -0.76
N VAL A 34 -7.65 2.13 -1.16
CA VAL A 34 -7.07 3.38 -1.70
C VAL A 34 -7.84 3.89 -2.91
N ALA A 35 -8.31 2.97 -3.76
CA ALA A 35 -9.08 3.31 -4.97
C ALA A 35 -10.36 4.10 -4.65
N ASN A 36 -10.97 3.89 -3.47
CA ASN A 36 -12.22 4.56 -3.07
C ASN A 36 -12.02 6.02 -2.63
N PHE A 37 -10.77 6.46 -2.43
CA PHE A 37 -10.45 7.81 -1.94
C PHE A 37 -9.76 8.68 -2.99
N LEU A 38 -9.76 8.24 -4.26
CA LEU A 38 -9.26 9.05 -5.35
C LEU A 38 -10.19 10.22 -5.63
N PRO A 39 -9.65 11.44 -5.85
CA PRO A 39 -10.48 12.58 -6.24
C PRO A 39 -11.10 12.35 -7.62
N GLU A 40 -12.30 12.88 -7.80
CA GLU A 40 -13.02 12.77 -9.07
C GLU A 40 -12.19 13.32 -10.24
N GLY A 41 -12.21 12.61 -11.37
CA GLY A 41 -11.51 13.00 -12.59
C GLY A 41 -10.02 12.67 -12.63
N LYS A 42 -9.44 12.10 -11.56
CA LYS A 42 -8.06 11.63 -11.57
C LYS A 42 -7.94 10.30 -12.32
N ASN A 43 -7.19 10.27 -13.41
CA ASN A 43 -7.02 9.06 -14.20
C ASN A 43 -5.90 8.20 -13.61
N ILE A 44 -6.27 7.07 -12.99
CA ILE A 44 -5.33 6.06 -12.49
C ILE A 44 -5.56 4.74 -13.23
N VAL A 45 -4.47 4.14 -13.72
CA VAL A 45 -4.54 2.83 -14.38
C VAL A 45 -4.19 1.75 -13.35
N PHE A 46 -5.22 1.08 -12.83
CA PHE A 46 -5.00 -0.05 -11.92
C PHE A 46 -4.60 -1.31 -12.69
N GLN A 47 -3.43 -1.84 -12.36
CA GLN A 47 -2.88 -3.09 -12.87
C GLN A 47 -3.21 -4.23 -11.90
N SER A 48 -3.62 -5.37 -12.44
CA SER A 48 -3.84 -6.60 -11.68
C SER A 48 -2.87 -7.68 -12.15
N GLU A 49 -2.12 -8.27 -11.20
CA GLU A 49 -1.05 -9.23 -11.49
C GLU A 49 -1.52 -10.50 -12.20
N ASN A 50 -2.81 -10.84 -12.07
CA ASN A 50 -3.43 -11.98 -12.77
C ASN A 50 -3.71 -11.74 -14.26
N GLY A 51 -3.42 -10.55 -14.83
CA GLY A 51 -3.30 -10.40 -16.27
C GLY A 51 -4.16 -9.31 -16.93
N PHE A 52 -4.31 -8.14 -16.32
CA PHE A 52 -4.93 -7.00 -17.00
C PHE A 52 -4.59 -5.64 -16.39
N VAL A 53 -4.88 -4.58 -17.14
CA VAL A 53 -4.92 -3.18 -16.69
C VAL A 53 -6.31 -2.59 -16.89
N GLY A 54 -6.61 -1.52 -16.16
CA GLY A 54 -7.92 -0.89 -16.18
C GLY A 54 -8.90 -1.59 -15.24
N LEU A 55 -8.43 -2.08 -14.10
CA LEU A 55 -9.29 -2.66 -13.07
C LEU A 55 -10.33 -1.63 -12.62
N GLY A 56 -11.61 -2.01 -12.73
CA GLY A 56 -12.75 -1.22 -12.30
C GLY A 56 -13.34 -1.69 -10.96
N PRO A 57 -14.46 -1.09 -10.52
CA PRO A 57 -15.14 -1.47 -9.29
C PRO A 57 -15.72 -2.90 -9.36
N SER A 58 -16.25 -3.36 -8.22
CA SER A 58 -17.07 -4.57 -8.15
C SER A 58 -18.25 -4.48 -9.13
N PRO A 59 -18.59 -5.56 -9.84
CA PRO A 59 -19.66 -5.52 -10.84
C PRO A 59 -21.06 -5.46 -10.19
N THR A 60 -22.02 -4.85 -10.88
CA THR A 60 -23.45 -5.12 -10.63
C THR A 60 -23.83 -6.55 -11.04
N GLU A 61 -25.08 -6.97 -10.78
CA GLU A 61 -25.56 -8.28 -11.22
C GLU A 61 -25.52 -8.43 -12.76
N GLU A 62 -25.73 -7.34 -13.50
CA GLU A 62 -25.71 -7.33 -14.97
C GLU A 62 -24.29 -7.29 -15.54
N GLU A 63 -23.32 -6.72 -14.81
CA GLU A 63 -21.92 -6.62 -15.22
C GLU A 63 -21.09 -7.83 -14.80
N PHE A 64 -21.65 -8.73 -13.98
CA PHE A 64 -20.93 -9.88 -13.44
C PHE A 64 -20.44 -10.82 -14.54
N ASP A 65 -19.13 -11.00 -14.62
CA ASP A 65 -18.48 -12.02 -15.43
C ASP A 65 -17.63 -12.94 -14.52
N PRO A 66 -17.91 -14.25 -14.46
CA PRO A 66 -17.15 -15.17 -13.61
C PRO A 66 -15.68 -15.34 -14.01
N TYR A 67 -15.27 -14.88 -15.19
CA TYR A 67 -13.89 -14.94 -15.68
C TYR A 67 -13.08 -13.68 -15.37
N ILE A 68 -13.72 -12.60 -14.90
CA ILE A 68 -13.05 -11.34 -14.57
C ILE A 68 -12.96 -11.20 -13.06
N THR A 69 -11.76 -11.45 -12.53
CA THR A 69 -11.44 -11.32 -11.11
C THR A 69 -10.19 -10.49 -10.91
N ASN A 70 -10.03 -9.90 -9.73
CA ASN A 70 -8.76 -9.29 -9.33
C ASN A 70 -7.77 -10.35 -8.82
N ALA A 71 -6.57 -9.90 -8.45
CA ALA A 71 -5.52 -10.76 -7.88
C ALA A 71 -5.95 -11.56 -6.62
N GLY A 72 -6.96 -11.07 -5.88
CA GLY A 72 -7.54 -11.75 -4.73
C GLY A 72 -8.67 -12.73 -5.05
N GLY A 73 -9.00 -12.93 -6.33
CA GLY A 73 -10.09 -13.80 -6.77
C GLY A 73 -11.49 -13.20 -6.57
N MET A 74 -11.60 -11.90 -6.28
CA MET A 74 -12.89 -11.22 -6.17
C MET A 74 -13.37 -10.76 -7.56
N PRO A 75 -14.67 -10.90 -7.88
CA PRO A 75 -15.23 -10.38 -9.13
C PRO A 75 -15.03 -8.88 -9.25
N VAL A 76 -14.61 -8.41 -10.43
CA VAL A 76 -14.38 -6.99 -10.74
C VAL A 76 -14.80 -6.69 -12.17
N THR A 77 -14.94 -5.42 -12.50
CA THR A 77 -15.14 -4.94 -13.87
C THR A 77 -13.83 -4.51 -14.53
N ILE A 78 -13.88 -4.23 -15.82
CA ILE A 78 -12.80 -3.61 -16.58
C ILE A 78 -13.27 -2.26 -17.15
N LEU A 79 -12.48 -1.22 -16.92
CA LEU A 79 -12.76 0.14 -17.39
C LEU A 79 -12.45 0.27 -18.90
N PRO A 80 -13.10 1.23 -19.59
CA PRO A 80 -12.77 1.54 -20.98
C PRO A 80 -11.28 1.83 -21.17
N GLY A 81 -10.68 1.22 -22.20
CA GLY A 81 -9.24 1.30 -22.46
C GLY A 81 -8.40 0.25 -21.71
N GLY A 82 -9.01 -0.56 -20.84
CA GLY A 82 -8.37 -1.71 -20.23
C GLY A 82 -7.95 -2.77 -21.24
N ALA A 83 -6.96 -3.58 -20.87
CA ALA A 83 -6.39 -4.61 -21.73
C ALA A 83 -6.02 -5.85 -20.92
N PHE A 84 -6.30 -7.02 -21.50
CA PHE A 84 -5.92 -8.33 -20.95
C PHE A 84 -4.60 -8.82 -21.54
N PHE A 85 -3.86 -9.59 -20.74
CA PHE A 85 -2.60 -10.21 -21.11
C PHE A 85 -2.33 -11.46 -20.28
N ASP A 86 -1.43 -12.33 -20.76
CA ASP A 86 -1.03 -13.50 -19.97
C ASP A 86 -0.17 -13.11 -18.75
N SER A 87 0.00 -14.05 -17.82
CA SER A 87 0.78 -13.83 -16.60
C SER A 87 2.25 -13.54 -16.88
N ALA A 88 2.83 -14.08 -17.97
CA ALA A 88 4.23 -13.83 -18.30
C ALA A 88 4.44 -12.36 -18.67
N LEU A 89 3.53 -11.80 -19.48
CA LEU A 89 3.52 -10.37 -19.81
C LEU A 89 3.16 -9.51 -18.59
N SER A 90 2.20 -9.93 -17.76
CA SER A 90 1.85 -9.23 -16.51
C SER A 90 3.07 -9.01 -15.62
N PHE A 91 3.81 -10.08 -15.31
CA PHE A 91 5.02 -9.97 -14.52
C PHE A 91 6.19 -9.36 -15.30
N GLY A 92 6.16 -9.38 -16.63
CA GLY A 92 7.09 -8.62 -17.48
C GLY A 92 6.91 -7.10 -17.34
N ILE A 93 5.66 -6.62 -17.28
CA ILE A 93 5.31 -5.23 -17.00
C ILE A 93 5.82 -4.84 -15.61
N ILE A 94 5.51 -5.67 -14.60
CA ILE A 94 5.92 -5.44 -13.20
C ILE A 94 7.46 -5.40 -13.08
N ARG A 95 8.15 -6.49 -13.41
CA ARG A 95 9.61 -6.58 -13.27
C ARG A 95 10.37 -5.64 -14.22
N GLY A 96 9.73 -5.19 -15.29
CA GLY A 96 10.30 -4.24 -16.25
C GLY A 96 10.28 -2.79 -15.77
N GLY A 97 9.72 -2.48 -14.59
CA GLY A 97 9.64 -1.10 -14.11
C GLY A 97 8.54 -0.29 -14.77
N HIS A 98 7.49 -0.95 -15.29
CA HIS A 98 6.36 -0.27 -15.94
C HIS A 98 5.18 -0.01 -15.00
N VAL A 99 5.28 -0.45 -13.74
CA VAL A 99 4.36 -0.06 -12.66
C VAL A 99 4.99 1.11 -11.93
N ASP A 100 4.33 2.26 -11.93
CA ASP A 100 4.83 3.49 -11.29
C ASP A 100 4.81 3.37 -9.77
N LEU A 101 3.76 2.75 -9.23
CA LEU A 101 3.56 2.67 -7.79
C LEU A 101 2.90 1.35 -7.40
N THR A 102 3.39 0.72 -6.34
CA THR A 102 2.70 -0.39 -5.68
C THR A 102 2.44 -0.09 -4.22
N VAL A 103 1.26 -0.48 -3.73
CA VAL A 103 0.88 -0.37 -2.32
C VAL A 103 0.64 -1.76 -1.75
N LEU A 104 1.36 -2.13 -0.69
CA LEU A 104 1.19 -3.42 -0.01
C LEU A 104 1.02 -3.25 1.50
N GLY A 105 0.34 -4.22 2.12
CA GLY A 105 0.41 -4.40 3.56
C GLY A 105 1.74 -5.04 3.98
N ALA A 106 2.11 -4.82 5.24
CA ALA A 106 3.27 -5.46 5.85
C ALA A 106 2.98 -6.00 7.26
N LEU A 107 3.68 -7.09 7.60
CA LEU A 107 3.75 -7.60 8.97
C LEU A 107 4.86 -6.85 9.72
N GLN A 108 6.00 -6.63 9.06
CA GLN A 108 7.12 -5.84 9.55
C GLN A 108 7.75 -5.05 8.40
N VAL A 109 8.27 -3.88 8.74
CA VAL A 109 9.20 -3.08 7.92
C VAL A 109 10.35 -2.67 8.81
N ASP A 110 11.55 -2.47 8.26
CA ASP A 110 12.69 -2.00 9.05
C ASP A 110 13.33 -0.70 8.55
N GLU A 111 14.31 -0.21 9.32
CA GLU A 111 14.96 1.09 9.12
C GLU A 111 15.65 1.23 7.75
N LYS A 112 15.93 0.12 7.08
CA LYS A 112 16.59 0.08 5.76
C LYS A 112 15.58 -0.09 4.61
N GLY A 113 14.30 -0.14 4.91
CA GLY A 113 13.25 -0.40 3.92
C GLY A 113 13.16 -1.87 3.50
N ASN A 114 13.59 -2.82 4.35
CA ASN A 114 13.22 -4.22 4.15
C ASN A 114 11.76 -4.42 4.56
N ILE A 115 11.07 -5.34 3.90
CA ILE A 115 9.67 -5.66 4.16
C ILE A 115 9.49 -7.16 4.35
N ALA A 116 8.70 -7.54 5.35
CA ALA A 116 8.24 -8.90 5.55
C ALA A 116 6.71 -8.93 5.60
N ASN A 117 6.07 -9.64 4.66
CA ASN A 117 4.62 -9.67 4.57
C ASN A 117 3.99 -11.02 4.17
N TYR A 118 4.79 -12.03 3.83
CA TYR A 118 4.24 -13.26 3.25
C TYR A 118 4.12 -14.44 4.23
N MET A 119 4.84 -14.44 5.35
CA MET A 119 4.77 -15.56 6.29
C MET A 119 5.17 -15.22 7.73
N ILE A 120 4.65 -16.02 8.66
CA ILE A 120 5.10 -16.16 10.05
C ILE A 120 5.46 -17.64 10.26
N PRO A 121 6.76 -17.99 10.43
CA PRO A 121 7.18 -19.38 10.63
C PRO A 121 6.39 -20.08 11.74
N GLY A 122 5.88 -21.27 11.45
CA GLY A 122 5.11 -22.08 12.40
C GLY A 122 3.70 -21.59 12.71
N LYS A 123 3.21 -20.52 12.07
CA LYS A 123 1.86 -19.97 12.31
C LYS A 123 1.05 -19.68 11.05
N MET A 124 1.63 -18.97 10.08
CA MET A 124 0.91 -18.48 8.91
C MET A 124 1.80 -18.55 7.68
N VAL A 125 1.44 -19.36 6.67
CA VAL A 125 2.23 -19.56 5.45
C VAL A 125 1.34 -19.55 4.19
N PRO A 126 0.68 -18.42 3.86
CA PRO A 126 -0.17 -18.31 2.67
C PRO A 126 0.63 -18.32 1.35
N GLY A 127 1.94 -18.06 1.41
CA GLY A 127 2.80 -17.87 0.24
C GLY A 127 2.95 -16.39 -0.10
N MET A 128 3.90 -16.08 -0.99
CA MET A 128 4.22 -14.69 -1.37
C MET A 128 3.39 -14.14 -2.53
N GLY A 129 2.70 -14.98 -3.30
CA GLY A 129 2.00 -14.54 -4.50
C GLY A 129 2.92 -13.73 -5.42
N GLY A 130 2.43 -12.64 -6.00
CA GLY A 130 3.23 -11.68 -6.77
C GLY A 130 4.01 -10.65 -5.95
N ALA A 131 3.97 -10.68 -4.60
CA ALA A 131 4.49 -9.60 -3.77
C ALA A 131 5.99 -9.33 -3.99
N MET A 132 6.81 -10.37 -4.15
CA MET A 132 8.25 -10.20 -4.38
C MET A 132 8.55 -9.50 -5.71
N ASP A 133 7.82 -9.85 -6.77
CA ASP A 133 7.94 -9.21 -8.08
C ASP A 133 7.46 -7.76 -8.05
N LEU A 134 6.30 -7.51 -7.41
CA LEU A 134 5.73 -6.16 -7.28
C LEU A 134 6.68 -5.21 -6.56
N ILE A 135 7.17 -5.63 -5.39
CA ILE A 135 8.04 -4.80 -4.56
C ILE A 135 9.39 -4.57 -5.24
N SER A 136 9.92 -5.55 -5.98
CA SER A 136 11.22 -5.40 -6.64
C SER A 136 11.13 -4.71 -8.02
N GLY A 137 9.93 -4.64 -8.59
CA GLY A 137 9.70 -4.18 -9.96
C GLY A 137 9.07 -2.80 -10.07
N ALA A 138 8.23 -2.39 -9.11
CA ALA A 138 7.60 -1.07 -9.15
C ALA A 138 8.63 0.06 -8.93
N LYS A 139 8.38 1.24 -9.50
CA LYS A 139 9.27 2.40 -9.33
C LYS A 139 9.21 3.00 -7.92
N LYS A 140 8.05 2.91 -7.27
CA LYS A 140 7.81 3.34 -5.88
C LYS A 140 7.00 2.30 -5.13
N VAL A 141 7.42 1.96 -3.92
CA VAL A 141 6.78 1.00 -3.02
C VAL A 141 6.31 1.71 -1.76
N ILE A 142 4.99 1.68 -1.55
CA ILE A 142 4.35 2.20 -0.35
C ILE A 142 3.86 1.03 0.50
N VAL A 143 4.26 1.01 1.76
CA VAL A 143 3.66 0.14 2.77
C VAL A 143 2.51 0.88 3.43
N ALA A 144 1.31 0.31 3.35
CA ALA A 144 0.13 0.82 4.03
C ALA A 144 -0.28 -0.18 5.12
N MET A 145 -0.09 0.20 6.38
CA MET A 145 -0.28 -0.73 7.50
C MET A 145 -0.66 -0.04 8.81
N GLU A 146 -1.34 -0.75 9.71
CA GLU A 146 -1.44 -0.33 11.11
C GLU A 146 -0.02 -0.24 11.73
N HIS A 147 0.22 0.80 12.54
CA HIS A 147 1.53 1.11 13.11
C HIS A 147 2.02 0.01 14.06
N THR A 148 1.10 -0.59 14.83
CA THR A 148 1.39 -1.65 15.80
C THR A 148 0.52 -2.88 15.57
N ALA A 149 0.99 -4.03 16.07
CA ALA A 149 0.18 -5.25 16.18
C ALA A 149 -0.11 -5.51 17.66
N LYS A 150 -1.32 -5.16 18.12
CA LYS A 150 -1.72 -5.28 19.53
C LYS A 150 -0.73 -4.57 20.47
N GLY A 151 -0.29 -3.37 20.09
CA GLY A 151 0.68 -2.56 20.84
C GLY A 151 2.15 -2.95 20.61
N ASN A 152 2.45 -4.05 19.90
CA ASN A 152 3.82 -4.38 19.54
C ASN A 152 4.25 -3.60 18.29
N PRO A 153 5.44 -2.97 18.28
CA PRO A 153 5.97 -2.29 17.10
C PRO A 153 6.04 -3.21 15.89
N LYS A 154 5.75 -2.65 14.72
CA LYS A 154 5.94 -3.33 13.42
C LYS A 154 7.02 -2.66 12.56
N ILE A 155 7.46 -1.47 12.96
CA ILE A 155 8.57 -0.74 12.34
C ILE A 155 9.80 -0.97 13.21
N LEU A 156 10.73 -1.78 12.72
CA LEU A 156 11.81 -2.37 13.50
C LEU A 156 13.19 -1.85 13.08
N ARG A 157 14.22 -2.08 13.90
CA ARG A 157 15.61 -1.84 13.45
C ARG A 157 16.01 -2.82 12.35
N ASP A 158 15.68 -4.09 12.56
CA ASP A 158 15.81 -5.13 11.54
C ASP A 158 14.56 -6.03 11.59
N CYS A 159 14.01 -6.38 10.43
CA CYS A 159 12.92 -7.36 10.36
C CYS A 159 13.36 -8.70 10.95
N THR A 160 12.47 -9.33 11.72
CA THR A 160 12.72 -10.65 12.32
C THR A 160 11.99 -11.78 11.60
N LEU A 161 10.99 -11.43 10.79
CA LEU A 161 10.30 -12.34 9.89
C LEU A 161 11.06 -12.52 8.56
N PRO A 162 10.83 -13.64 7.84
CA PRO A 162 11.36 -13.82 6.50
C PRO A 162 11.00 -12.66 5.58
N LEU A 163 12.02 -12.07 4.96
CA LEU A 163 11.85 -10.91 4.10
C LEU A 163 11.14 -11.29 2.81
N THR A 164 10.23 -10.43 2.38
CA THR A 164 9.67 -10.41 1.03
C THR A 164 10.63 -9.70 0.08
N ALA A 165 11.19 -8.57 0.48
CA ALA A 165 12.19 -7.85 -0.29
C ALA A 165 13.14 -7.05 0.60
N ARG A 166 14.33 -6.73 0.06
CA ARG A 166 15.37 -5.97 0.76
C ARG A 166 15.52 -4.57 0.19
N ASN A 167 15.53 -3.56 1.05
CA ASN A 167 15.77 -2.15 0.69
C ASN A 167 14.89 -1.68 -0.49
N GLN A 168 13.60 -2.05 -0.48
CA GLN A 168 12.67 -1.70 -1.56
C GLN A 168 11.54 -0.78 -1.10
N VAL A 169 11.28 -0.64 0.20
CA VAL A 169 10.23 0.26 0.67
C VAL A 169 10.70 1.70 0.62
N ASP A 170 9.95 2.57 -0.07
CA ASP A 170 10.23 4.01 -0.12
C ASP A 170 9.46 4.78 0.96
N MET A 171 8.25 4.32 1.29
CA MET A 171 7.37 5.02 2.22
C MET A 171 6.52 4.06 3.05
N ILE A 172 6.35 4.38 4.32
CA ILE A 172 5.48 3.66 5.27
C ILE A 172 4.40 4.64 5.71
N ILE A 173 3.15 4.30 5.44
CA ILE A 173 1.98 5.09 5.84
C ILE A 173 1.18 4.26 6.85
N THR A 174 0.99 4.87 8.02
CA THR A 174 0.24 4.32 9.15
C THR A 174 -0.83 5.30 9.60
N GLU A 175 -1.67 4.89 10.54
CA GLU A 175 -2.64 5.77 11.19
C GLU A 175 -1.98 6.87 12.02
N MET A 176 -0.71 6.70 12.38
CA MET A 176 0.02 7.63 13.24
C MET A 176 0.92 8.59 12.47
N ALA A 177 1.49 8.15 11.34
CA ALA A 177 2.55 8.88 10.65
C ALA A 177 2.73 8.46 9.19
N VAL A 178 3.29 9.40 8.41
CA VAL A 178 3.90 9.17 7.09
C VAL A 178 5.42 9.21 7.26
N ILE A 179 6.08 8.10 6.91
CA ILE A 179 7.50 7.89 7.16
C ILE A 179 8.17 7.57 5.83
N GLU A 180 9.10 8.41 5.41
CA GLU A 180 9.94 8.19 4.24
C GLU A 180 11.17 7.37 4.64
N VAL A 181 11.49 6.36 3.83
CA VAL A 181 12.73 5.59 3.97
C VAL A 181 13.83 6.31 3.19
N THR A 182 14.87 6.77 3.89
CA THR A 182 15.98 7.51 3.28
C THR A 182 17.30 6.78 3.51
N GLU A 183 18.36 7.20 2.82
CA GLU A 183 19.72 6.71 3.09
C GLU A 183 20.20 6.94 4.54
N LYS A 184 19.58 7.89 5.25
CA LYS A 184 19.90 8.22 6.65
C LYS A 184 18.98 7.51 7.66
N GLY A 185 18.10 6.63 7.20
CA GLY A 185 17.08 5.96 8.00
C GLY A 185 15.69 6.58 7.80
N LEU A 186 14.83 6.39 8.80
CA LEU A 186 13.41 6.73 8.72
C LEU A 186 13.15 8.20 9.05
N LEU A 187 12.57 8.92 8.09
CA LEU A 187 12.23 10.34 8.20
C LEU A 187 10.71 10.52 8.27
N VAL A 188 10.20 10.96 9.40
CA VAL A 188 8.79 11.27 9.61
C VAL A 188 8.46 12.60 8.93
N ARG A 189 7.61 12.55 7.91
CA ARG A 189 7.16 13.70 7.12
C ARG A 189 5.86 14.29 7.64
N GLU A 190 4.99 13.42 8.12
CA GLU A 190 3.69 13.82 8.64
C GLU A 190 3.35 13.02 9.89
N ILE A 191 2.64 13.65 10.82
CA ILE A 191 2.08 12.99 12.01
C ILE A 191 0.57 13.21 12.07
N ASN A 192 -0.15 12.20 12.55
CA ASN A 192 -1.55 12.38 12.90
C ASN A 192 -1.62 13.27 14.15
N PRO A 193 -2.44 14.35 14.15
CA PRO A 193 -2.51 15.31 15.26
C PRO A 193 -2.95 14.70 16.60
N LEU A 194 -3.47 13.48 16.61
CA LEU A 194 -3.81 12.73 17.82
C LEU A 194 -2.60 12.13 18.55
N PHE A 195 -1.41 12.16 17.94
CA PHE A 195 -0.19 11.58 18.51
C PHE A 195 0.96 12.58 18.53
N SER A 196 1.77 12.51 19.58
CA SER A 196 3.03 13.24 19.70
C SER A 196 4.20 12.46 19.07
N GLU A 197 5.28 13.19 18.74
CA GLU A 197 6.54 12.58 18.27
C GLU A 197 7.08 11.53 19.26
N GLU A 198 6.97 11.81 20.56
CA GLU A 198 7.41 10.89 21.62
C GLU A 198 6.60 9.59 21.63
N GLU A 199 5.28 9.66 21.43
CA GLU A 199 4.42 8.47 21.37
C GLU A 199 4.71 7.62 20.13
N ILE A 200 4.89 8.26 18.97
CA ILE A 200 5.24 7.57 17.72
C ILE A 200 6.60 6.87 17.89
N GLN A 201 7.60 7.55 18.44
CA GLN A 201 8.90 6.94 18.70
C GLN A 201 8.82 5.81 19.74
N LYS A 202 7.95 5.91 20.77
CA LYS A 202 7.73 4.81 21.74
C LYS A 202 7.11 3.57 21.11
N LEU A 203 6.31 3.74 20.05
CA LEU A 203 5.64 2.65 19.33
C LEU A 203 6.40 2.19 18.07
N THR A 204 7.58 2.76 17.82
CA THR A 204 8.51 2.41 16.75
C THR A 204 9.84 1.96 17.34
N GLU A 205 10.33 0.77 16.99
CA GLU A 205 11.63 0.30 17.51
C GLU A 205 12.82 0.93 16.76
N ALA A 206 12.64 1.22 15.47
CA ALA A 206 13.60 1.96 14.67
C ALA A 206 13.78 3.41 15.20
N PRO A 207 14.99 3.98 15.14
CA PRO A 207 15.17 5.41 15.38
C PRO A 207 14.43 6.22 14.29
N LEU A 208 13.63 7.19 14.71
CA LEU A 208 12.95 8.13 13.83
C LEU A 208 13.65 9.48 13.86
N THR A 209 13.79 10.08 12.67
CA THR A 209 14.09 11.51 12.53
C THR A 209 12.80 12.22 12.15
N PHE A 210 12.44 13.28 12.86
CA PHE A 210 11.27 14.10 12.51
C PHE A 210 11.69 15.27 11.60
N SER A 211 10.94 15.49 10.53
CA SER A 211 11.18 16.57 9.58
C SER A 211 11.17 17.93 10.29
N ARG A 212 12.01 18.89 9.83
CA ARG A 212 11.92 20.28 10.32
C ARG A 212 10.65 20.98 9.85
N ASP A 213 10.16 20.55 8.70
CA ASP A 213 8.91 21.00 8.09
C ASP A 213 7.83 19.95 8.35
N LEU A 214 7.77 19.40 9.57
CA LEU A 214 6.77 18.41 9.95
C LEU A 214 5.38 19.03 9.82
N ILE A 215 4.49 18.35 9.11
CA ILE A 215 3.10 18.76 8.96
C ILE A 215 2.15 17.74 9.58
N TYR A 216 0.92 18.15 9.84
CA TYR A 216 -0.12 17.24 10.28
C TYR A 216 -0.77 16.54 9.09
N MET A 217 -1.09 15.27 9.29
CA MET A 217 -1.91 14.49 8.35
C MET A 217 -3.34 15.06 8.36
N ASN A 218 -3.64 15.95 7.41
CA ASN A 218 -4.95 16.62 7.34
C ASN A 218 -6.03 15.74 6.69
N GLU A 219 -7.14 15.54 7.40
CA GLU A 219 -8.34 14.81 6.93
C GLU A 219 -9.21 15.65 5.96
N ASP A 220 -9.17 16.98 6.09
CA ASP A 220 -10.19 17.91 5.58
C ASP A 220 -10.08 18.33 4.09
N GLU A 221 -9.10 17.82 3.34
CA GLU A 221 -8.90 18.22 1.93
C GLU A 221 -9.56 17.29 0.89
N LEU A 222 -10.31 16.28 1.32
CA LEU A 222 -10.96 15.34 0.40
C LEU A 222 -12.37 15.04 0.92
N SER A 223 -13.37 15.56 0.19
CA SER A 223 -14.80 15.46 0.45
C SER A 223 -15.27 14.04 0.75
N ASP A 224 -16.15 13.90 1.75
CA ASP A 224 -16.76 12.64 2.22
C ASP A 224 -17.76 12.00 1.23
N GLU A 225 -17.68 12.31 -0.05
CA GLU A 225 -18.57 11.78 -1.09
C GLU A 225 -17.79 10.79 -1.96
N GLY A 226 -17.67 9.56 -1.48
CA GLY A 226 -16.96 8.50 -2.19
C GLY A 226 -17.41 7.11 -1.73
N VAL A 227 -18.72 6.86 -1.75
CA VAL A 227 -19.23 5.48 -1.78
C VAL A 227 -19.50 5.16 -3.25
N ILE A 228 -18.57 4.43 -3.86
CA ILE A 228 -18.84 3.63 -5.06
C ILE A 228 -19.16 2.21 -4.58
#